data_AF-A0A8B9U4Q6-F1
#
_entry.id   AF-A0A8B9U4Q6-F1
#
_cell.length_a   1.000
_cell.length_b   1.000
_cell.length_c   1.000
_cell.angle_alpha   90.00
_cell.angle_beta   90.00
_cell.angle_gamma   90.00
#
_symmetry.space_group_name_H-M   'P 1'
#
loop_
_entity.id
_entity.type
_entity.pdbx_description
1 polymer ?
#
loop_
_entity_poly.entity_id
_entity_poly.type
_entity_poly.pdbx_seq_one_letter_code
_entity_poly.pdbx_strand_id
1 'polypeptide(L)'
;MVAVSAPYVAGFLAFREVPFLVEAVQRLQQEEPGLKPQVLLVDGNGLLHHRGFGVACHLGVLTDLPCIGVAKNLLQVDGLARDELHREQIRSLQREGDTFPLTGTSGSVLGMALRSCNSSKPLYISVGHRVCLETAVRLVQSCCRYRIPEPIRQVQKQGNCSAVPLGFSSLPHSTRNCGLWDSRQPVGDSTGSHSVSRSCHQGSASD
;
A
#
# COMPACT_ATOMS: atom_id res chain seq x y z
N MET A 1 -3.72 21.24 6.79
CA MET A 1 -4.67 21.33 5.66
C MET A 1 -3.87 21.78 4.45
N VAL A 2 -3.95 21.05 3.33
CA VAL A 2 -3.14 21.34 2.13
C VAL A 2 -4.03 22.05 1.11
N ALA A 3 -3.59 23.20 0.61
CA ALA A 3 -4.32 23.95 -0.41
C ALA A 3 -3.92 23.47 -1.80
N VAL A 4 -4.89 22.95 -2.57
CA VAL A 4 -4.67 22.47 -3.94
C VAL A 4 -5.07 23.57 -4.93
N SER A 5 -4.08 24.19 -5.58
CA SER A 5 -4.29 25.34 -6.47
C SER A 5 -4.65 24.96 -7.92
N ALA A 6 -4.33 23.75 -8.38
CA ALA A 6 -4.57 23.34 -9.75
C ALA A 6 -6.02 22.85 -10.00
N PRO A 7 -6.62 23.15 -11.17
CA PRO A 7 -7.98 22.74 -11.51
C PRO A 7 -8.10 21.22 -11.73
N TYR A 8 -9.28 20.66 -11.46
CA TYR A 8 -9.55 19.24 -11.72
C TYR A 8 -9.83 19.01 -13.21
N VAL A 9 -8.87 18.43 -13.91
CA VAL A 9 -9.04 17.92 -15.28
C VAL A 9 -8.82 16.42 -15.25
N ALA A 10 -9.77 15.63 -15.74
CA ALA A 10 -9.64 14.17 -15.81
C ALA A 10 -8.37 13.79 -16.59
N GLY A 11 -7.54 12.94 -16.01
CA GLY A 11 -6.21 12.59 -16.56
C GLY A 11 -5.05 13.51 -16.11
N PHE A 12 -5.32 14.55 -15.31
CA PHE A 12 -4.30 15.44 -14.73
C PHE A 12 -4.31 15.43 -13.20
N LEU A 13 -4.93 14.43 -12.57
CA LEU A 13 -4.98 14.28 -11.11
C LEU A 13 -3.56 14.33 -10.49
N ALA A 14 -2.58 13.77 -11.20
CA ALA A 14 -1.18 13.79 -10.79
C ALA A 14 -0.65 15.22 -10.52
N PHE A 15 -1.06 16.24 -11.27
CA PHE A 15 -0.57 17.61 -11.06
C PHE A 15 -1.10 18.24 -9.77
N ARG A 16 -2.20 17.72 -9.23
CA ARG A 16 -2.79 18.19 -7.98
C ARG A 16 -2.16 17.52 -6.77
N GLU A 17 -1.82 16.24 -6.89
CA GLU A 17 -1.41 15.41 -5.74
C GLU A 17 0.10 15.21 -5.65
N VAL A 18 0.78 15.05 -6.78
CA VAL A 18 2.20 14.67 -6.82
C VAL A 18 3.12 15.67 -6.13
N PRO A 19 2.97 17.01 -6.27
CA PRO A 19 3.85 17.94 -5.58
C PRO A 19 3.89 17.73 -4.06
N PHE A 20 2.73 17.50 -3.45
CA PHE A 20 2.61 17.25 -2.01
C PHE A 20 3.14 15.87 -1.61
N LEU A 21 2.95 14.85 -2.46
CA LEU A 21 3.49 13.52 -2.23
C LEU A 21 5.02 13.51 -2.33
N VAL A 22 5.59 14.25 -3.29
CA VAL A 22 7.05 14.41 -3.44
C VAL A 22 7.62 15.09 -2.21
N GLU A 23 7.01 16.18 -1.75
CA GLU A 23 7.44 16.87 -0.53
C GLU A 23 7.41 15.94 0.69
N ALA A 24 6.34 15.16 0.87
CA ALA A 24 6.24 14.21 1.98
C ALA A 24 7.33 13.12 1.92
N VAL A 25 7.63 12.58 0.73
CA VAL A 25 8.69 11.58 0.53
C VAL A 25 10.06 12.19 0.79
N GLN A 26 10.34 13.38 0.28
CA GLN A 26 11.61 14.08 0.49
C GLN A 26 11.83 14.40 1.96
N ARG A 27 10.79 14.87 2.66
CA ARG A 27 10.82 15.10 4.10
C ARG A 27 11.14 13.84 4.87
N LEU A 28 10.49 12.72 4.56
CA LEU A 28 10.79 11.42 5.18
C LEU A 28 12.26 11.01 4.96
N GLN A 29 12.78 11.21 3.74
CA GLN A 29 14.16 10.89 3.42
C GLN A 29 15.18 11.75 4.19
N GLN A 30 14.81 12.99 4.53
CA GLN A 30 15.66 13.92 5.28
C GLN A 30 15.58 13.69 6.79
N GLU A 31 14.35 13.55 7.33
CA GLU A 31 14.11 13.44 8.77
C GLU A 31 14.42 12.03 9.29
N GLU A 32 14.05 10.97 8.55
CA GLU A 32 14.14 9.58 9.00
C GLU A 32 14.71 8.69 7.87
N PRO A 33 15.99 8.86 7.48
CA PRO A 33 16.59 8.15 6.34
C PRO A 33 16.58 6.62 6.49
N GLY A 34 16.59 6.10 7.73
CA GLY A 34 16.49 4.67 8.01
C GLY A 34 15.13 4.06 7.67
N LEU A 35 14.09 4.88 7.49
CA LEU A 35 12.73 4.47 7.11
C LEU A 35 12.41 4.76 5.65
N LYS A 36 13.43 5.08 4.82
CA LYS A 36 13.25 5.32 3.39
C LYS A 36 12.61 4.08 2.72
N PRO A 37 11.47 4.24 2.03
CA PRO A 37 10.81 3.13 1.37
C PRO A 37 11.63 2.64 0.17
N GLN A 38 11.68 1.32 -0.01
CA GLN A 38 12.30 0.69 -1.17
C GLN A 38 11.36 0.67 -2.38
N VAL A 39 10.04 0.73 -2.14
CA VAL A 39 9.00 0.78 -3.16
C VAL A 39 7.79 1.54 -2.63
N LEU A 40 7.13 2.30 -3.50
CA LEU A 40 5.91 3.02 -3.19
C LEU A 40 4.71 2.34 -3.88
N LEU A 41 3.66 2.07 -3.10
CA LEU A 41 2.36 1.68 -3.62
C LEU A 41 1.44 2.90 -3.64
N VAL A 42 1.03 3.31 -4.83
CA VAL A 42 0.24 4.52 -5.05
C VAL A 42 -1.19 4.14 -5.40
N ASP A 43 -2.19 4.71 -4.70
CA ASP A 43 -3.60 4.55 -5.08
C ASP A 43 -3.88 5.37 -6.34
N GLY A 44 -3.77 4.71 -7.50
CA GLY A 44 -3.87 5.36 -8.79
C GLY A 44 -3.15 4.57 -9.87
N ASN A 45 -3.12 5.14 -11.07
CA ASN A 45 -2.53 4.48 -12.23
C ASN A 45 -1.08 4.88 -12.45
N GLY A 46 -0.31 3.97 -13.04
CA GLY A 46 0.99 4.20 -13.66
C GLY A 46 0.87 4.27 -15.19
N LEU A 47 1.46 3.30 -15.90
CA LEU A 47 1.40 3.19 -17.37
C LEU A 47 -0.04 2.99 -17.89
N LEU A 48 -0.95 2.43 -17.10
CA LEU A 48 -2.37 2.29 -17.42
C LEU A 48 -3.08 3.66 -17.35
N HIS A 49 -2.72 4.56 -18.26
CA HIS A 49 -3.17 5.95 -18.28
C HIS A 49 -3.35 6.45 -19.72
N HIS A 50 -4.21 7.44 -19.95
CA HIS A 50 -4.52 7.97 -21.28
C HIS A 50 -3.28 8.41 -22.08
N ARG A 51 -2.19 8.75 -21.37
CA ARG A 51 -0.90 9.17 -21.96
C ARG A 51 0.27 8.28 -21.54
N GLY A 52 0.00 7.10 -20.98
CA GLY A 52 1.06 6.24 -20.42
C GLY A 52 1.78 6.81 -19.19
N PHE A 53 1.31 7.92 -18.63
CA PHE A 53 1.99 8.62 -17.53
C PHE A 53 1.00 9.03 -16.44
N GLY A 54 0.65 8.08 -15.58
CA GLY A 54 -0.22 8.31 -14.42
C GLY A 54 0.52 8.84 -13.19
N VAL A 55 -0.21 8.97 -12.09
CA VAL A 55 0.30 9.48 -10.80
C VAL A 55 1.48 8.66 -10.26
N ALA A 56 1.45 7.34 -10.41
CA ALA A 56 2.53 6.47 -9.94
C ALA A 56 3.83 6.66 -10.75
N CYS A 57 3.72 6.88 -12.07
CA CYS A 57 4.86 7.20 -12.92
C CYS A 57 5.45 8.56 -12.54
N HIS A 58 4.58 9.57 -12.41
CA HIS A 58 5.00 10.93 -12.10
C HIS A 58 5.71 11.02 -10.75
N LEU A 59 5.15 10.39 -9.71
CA LEU A 59 5.77 10.33 -8.40
C LEU A 59 7.11 9.58 -8.44
N GLY A 60 7.16 8.42 -9.10
CA GLY A 60 8.37 7.62 -9.17
C GLY A 60 9.53 8.32 -9.88
N VAL A 61 9.25 8.99 -11.01
CA VAL A 61 10.27 9.75 -11.74
C VAL A 61 10.81 10.91 -10.92
N LEU A 62 9.95 11.64 -10.20
CA LEU A 62 10.38 12.80 -9.40
C LEU A 62 11.11 12.42 -8.11
N THR A 63 10.82 11.24 -7.55
CA THR A 63 11.43 10.76 -6.29
C THR A 63 12.59 9.78 -6.51
N ASP A 64 12.81 9.35 -7.76
CA ASP A 64 13.72 8.26 -8.15
C ASP A 64 13.52 6.98 -7.32
N LEU A 65 12.27 6.67 -6.98
CA LEU A 65 11.89 5.48 -6.24
C LEU A 65 11.07 4.52 -7.11
N PRO A 66 11.24 3.19 -6.92
CA PRO A 66 10.33 2.22 -7.51
C PRO A 66 8.89 2.50 -7.11
N CYS A 67 8.00 2.60 -8.09
CA CYS A 67 6.59 2.96 -7.88
C CYS A 67 5.67 1.98 -8.60
N ILE A 68 4.59 1.59 -7.92
CA ILE A 68 3.54 0.73 -8.44
C ILE A 68 2.20 1.47 -8.34
N GLY A 69 1.48 1.55 -9.46
CA GLY A 69 0.10 2.04 -9.47
C GLY A 69 -0.87 0.93 -9.15
N VAL A 70 -1.67 1.10 -8.09
CA VAL A 70 -2.74 0.19 -7.68
C VAL A 70 -4.07 0.93 -7.78
N ALA A 71 -4.85 0.62 -8.81
CA ALA A 71 -6.16 1.22 -9.02
C ALA A 71 -7.30 0.27 -8.61
N LYS A 72 -8.33 0.83 -7.97
CA LYS A 72 -9.54 0.09 -7.54
C LYS A 72 -10.54 -0.18 -8.66
N ASN A 73 -10.34 0.47 -9.81
CA ASN A 73 -11.27 0.64 -10.91
C ASN A 73 -10.50 0.59 -12.23
N LEU A 74 -11.02 -0.12 -13.24
CA LEU A 74 -10.43 -0.09 -14.58
C LEU A 74 -10.55 1.32 -15.16
N LEU A 75 -9.43 1.85 -15.64
CA LEU A 75 -9.38 3.03 -16.49
C LEU A 75 -9.56 2.60 -17.95
N GLN A 76 -10.48 3.24 -18.66
CA GLN A 76 -10.78 2.87 -20.05
C GLN A 76 -9.84 3.61 -21.00
N VAL A 77 -8.77 2.94 -21.42
CA VAL A 77 -7.68 3.48 -22.25
C VAL A 77 -7.22 2.44 -23.26
N ASP A 78 -6.79 2.88 -24.44
CA ASP A 78 -6.29 1.99 -25.52
C ASP A 78 -7.24 0.82 -25.80
N GLY A 79 -8.55 1.11 -25.90
CA GLY A 79 -9.59 0.12 -26.18
C GLY A 79 -9.96 -0.81 -25.01
N LEU A 80 -9.30 -0.70 -23.85
CA LEU A 80 -9.77 -1.37 -22.63
C LEU A 80 -11.12 -0.77 -22.21
N ALA A 81 -12.14 -1.62 -22.13
CA ALA A 81 -13.49 -1.24 -21.71
C ALA A 81 -14.00 -2.19 -20.63
N ARG A 82 -15.06 -1.78 -19.92
CA ARG A 82 -15.78 -2.66 -18.98
C ARG A 82 -16.90 -3.41 -19.70
N ASP A 83 -16.54 -4.11 -20.76
CA ASP A 83 -17.46 -4.90 -21.58
C ASP A 83 -17.73 -6.28 -20.97
N GLU A 84 -18.50 -7.10 -21.69
CA GLU A 84 -18.84 -8.45 -21.22
C GLU A 84 -17.61 -9.37 -21.21
N LEU A 85 -16.69 -9.24 -22.16
CA LEU A 85 -15.43 -9.99 -22.18
C LEU A 85 -14.60 -9.72 -20.91
N HIS A 86 -14.46 -8.46 -20.52
CA HIS A 86 -13.76 -8.09 -19.29
C HIS A 86 -14.45 -8.67 -18.05
N ARG A 87 -15.79 -8.70 -18.04
CA ARG A 87 -16.55 -9.33 -16.94
C ARG A 87 -16.35 -10.84 -16.89
N GLU A 88 -16.30 -11.51 -18.04
CA GLU A 88 -15.99 -12.95 -18.13
C GLU A 88 -14.59 -13.24 -17.62
N GLN A 89 -13.59 -12.44 -17.97
CA GLN A 89 -12.23 -12.55 -17.42
C GLN A 89 -12.18 -12.32 -15.91
N ILE A 90 -12.98 -11.39 -15.37
CA ILE A 90 -13.11 -11.24 -13.92
C ILE A 90 -13.76 -12.49 -13.30
N ARG A 91 -14.78 -13.07 -13.94
CA ARG A 91 -15.41 -14.31 -13.47
C ARG A 91 -14.45 -15.50 -13.56
N SER A 92 -13.47 -15.51 -14.46
CA SER A 92 -12.49 -16.60 -14.54
C SER A 92 -11.44 -16.55 -13.41
N LEU A 93 -11.25 -15.41 -12.76
CA LEU A 93 -10.43 -15.33 -11.54
C LEU A 93 -11.19 -16.04 -10.42
N GLN A 94 -10.70 -17.17 -9.91
CA GLN A 94 -11.40 -17.99 -8.90
C GLN A 94 -10.70 -17.95 -7.54
N ARG A 95 -9.37 -18.00 -7.53
CA ARG A 95 -8.54 -18.04 -6.33
C ARG A 95 -7.90 -16.68 -6.08
N GLU A 96 -7.49 -16.49 -4.84
CA GLU A 96 -6.66 -15.34 -4.48
C GLU A 96 -5.31 -15.44 -5.20
N GLY A 97 -4.86 -14.33 -5.78
CA GLY A 97 -3.64 -14.29 -6.59
C GLY A 97 -3.85 -14.56 -8.07
N ASP A 98 -5.04 -14.99 -8.48
CA ASP A 98 -5.34 -15.14 -9.90
C ASP A 98 -5.25 -13.76 -10.58
N THR A 99 -4.69 -13.77 -11.79
CA THR A 99 -4.44 -12.57 -12.56
C THR A 99 -4.73 -12.77 -14.04
N PHE A 100 -5.00 -11.68 -14.75
CA PHE A 100 -4.99 -11.66 -16.21
C PHE A 100 -4.43 -10.34 -16.75
N PRO A 101 -3.74 -10.36 -17.90
CA PRO A 101 -3.11 -9.18 -18.47
C PRO A 101 -4.15 -8.23 -19.08
N LEU A 102 -3.95 -6.94 -18.89
CA LEU A 102 -4.74 -5.87 -19.51
C LEU A 102 -4.03 -5.43 -20.79
N THR A 103 -4.42 -6.06 -21.90
CA THR A 103 -3.82 -5.81 -23.21
C THR A 103 -4.67 -4.79 -23.96
N GLY A 104 -4.06 -3.67 -24.34
CA GLY A 104 -4.72 -2.65 -25.15
C GLY A 104 -4.83 -3.06 -26.63
N THR A 105 -5.59 -2.29 -27.40
CA THR A 105 -5.76 -2.48 -28.85
C THR A 105 -4.45 -2.39 -29.63
N SER A 106 -3.46 -1.70 -29.08
CA SER A 106 -2.09 -1.65 -29.61
C SER A 106 -1.31 -2.97 -29.50
N GLY A 107 -1.84 -3.95 -28.76
CA GLY A 107 -1.13 -5.19 -28.38
C GLY A 107 -0.20 -5.01 -27.16
N SER A 108 -0.12 -3.80 -26.61
CA SER A 108 0.70 -3.52 -25.43
C SER A 108 0.00 -3.95 -24.15
N VAL A 109 0.74 -4.59 -23.23
CA VAL A 109 0.24 -4.90 -21.89
C VAL A 109 0.39 -3.66 -21.01
N LEU A 110 -0.73 -3.03 -20.67
CA LEU A 110 -0.76 -1.79 -19.89
C LEU A 110 -0.77 -2.03 -18.37
N GLY A 111 -1.14 -3.24 -17.97
CA GLY A 111 -1.21 -3.63 -16.56
C GLY A 111 -1.74 -5.05 -16.38
N MET A 112 -2.08 -5.38 -15.15
CA MET A 112 -2.60 -6.68 -14.74
C MET A 112 -3.83 -6.49 -13.85
N ALA A 113 -4.90 -7.24 -14.11
CA ALA A 113 -5.98 -7.38 -13.14
C ALA A 113 -5.58 -8.45 -12.12
N LEU A 114 -5.69 -8.15 -10.82
CA LEU A 114 -5.38 -9.05 -9.71
C LEU A 114 -6.62 -9.28 -8.86
N ARG A 115 -7.00 -10.54 -8.66
CA ARG A 115 -7.95 -10.93 -7.60
C ARG A 115 -7.23 -10.98 -6.25
N SER A 116 -7.35 -9.89 -5.49
CA SER A 116 -6.88 -9.79 -4.10
C SER A 116 -7.71 -10.66 -3.12
N CYS A 117 -7.31 -10.71 -1.84
CA CYS A 117 -8.02 -11.46 -0.78
C CYS A 117 -9.55 -11.27 -0.79
N ASN A 118 -10.27 -12.39 -0.84
CA ASN A 118 -11.70 -12.53 -0.51
C ASN A 118 -12.64 -11.47 -1.14
N SER A 119 -12.29 -10.94 -2.32
CA SER A 119 -13.14 -9.98 -3.04
C SER A 119 -13.33 -10.37 -4.50
N SER A 120 -14.55 -10.23 -5.00
CA SER A 120 -14.88 -10.39 -6.42
C SER A 120 -14.46 -9.20 -7.28
N LYS A 121 -14.09 -8.07 -6.66
CA LYS A 121 -13.66 -6.85 -7.38
C LYS A 121 -12.14 -6.82 -7.44
N PRO A 122 -11.52 -7.02 -8.61
CA PRO A 122 -10.07 -7.04 -8.73
C PRO A 122 -9.46 -5.65 -8.48
N LEU A 123 -8.15 -5.64 -8.28
CA LEU A 123 -7.28 -4.48 -8.39
C LEU A 123 -6.67 -4.43 -9.78
N TYR A 124 -6.40 -3.23 -10.28
CA TYR A 124 -5.74 -2.99 -11.55
C TYR A 124 -4.34 -2.46 -11.26
N ILE A 125 -3.34 -3.27 -11.55
CA ILE A 125 -1.95 -3.01 -11.23
C ILE A 125 -1.25 -2.55 -12.49
N SER A 126 -0.52 -1.45 -12.40
CA SER A 126 0.28 -0.93 -13.50
C SER A 126 1.64 -0.48 -13.01
N VAL A 127 2.64 -0.60 -13.88
CA VAL A 127 4.00 -0.15 -13.59
C VAL A 127 3.99 1.38 -13.44
N GLY A 128 4.61 1.89 -12.38
CA GLY A 128 4.89 3.32 -12.23
C GLY A 128 6.31 3.66 -12.67
N HIS A 129 7.30 3.20 -11.92
CA HIS A 129 8.71 3.51 -12.17
C HIS A 129 9.62 2.39 -11.64
N ARG A 130 10.72 2.10 -12.34
CA ARG A 130 11.82 1.18 -11.93
C ARG A 130 11.37 -0.18 -11.35
N VAL A 131 10.29 -0.75 -11.88
CA VAL A 131 9.80 -2.09 -11.48
C VAL A 131 9.15 -2.77 -12.69
N CYS A 132 9.29 -4.09 -12.82
CA CYS A 132 8.57 -4.85 -13.85
C CYS A 132 7.16 -5.24 -13.38
N LEU A 133 6.25 -5.44 -14.33
CA LEU A 133 4.84 -5.69 -14.03
C LEU A 133 4.63 -6.96 -13.18
N GLU A 134 5.33 -8.05 -13.47
CA GLU A 134 5.22 -9.30 -12.71
C GLU A 134 5.63 -9.10 -11.24
N THR A 135 6.78 -8.45 -11.00
CA THR A 135 7.22 -8.12 -9.63
C THR A 135 6.25 -7.17 -8.95
N ALA A 136 5.70 -6.19 -9.66
CA ALA A 136 4.68 -5.30 -9.10
C ALA A 136 3.47 -6.07 -8.59
N VAL A 137 2.97 -7.01 -9.38
CA VAL A 137 1.81 -7.85 -9.03
C VAL A 137 2.10 -8.69 -7.79
N ARG A 138 3.24 -9.36 -7.75
CA ARG A 138 3.66 -10.20 -6.61
C ARG A 138 3.83 -9.39 -5.33
N LEU A 139 4.43 -8.20 -5.42
CA LEU A 139 4.59 -7.29 -4.27
C LEU A 139 3.23 -6.82 -3.76
N VAL A 140 2.35 -6.37 -4.64
CA VAL A 140 0.99 -5.94 -4.27
C VAL A 140 0.23 -7.07 -3.58
N GLN A 141 0.27 -8.28 -4.14
CA GLN A 141 -0.36 -9.46 -3.56
C GLN A 141 0.20 -9.76 -2.15
N SER A 142 1.51 -9.70 -1.95
CA SER A 142 2.13 -9.93 -0.63
C SER A 142 1.74 -8.87 0.41
N CYS A 143 1.38 -7.66 -0.04
CA CYS A 143 0.90 -6.58 0.83
C CYS A 143 -0.62 -6.62 1.08
N CYS A 144 -1.36 -7.54 0.44
CA CYS A 144 -2.81 -7.67 0.60
C CYS A 144 -3.13 -8.59 1.78
N ARG A 145 -3.52 -8.02 2.93
CA ARG A 145 -4.26 -8.74 3.99
C ARG A 145 -5.77 -8.61 3.84
N TYR A 146 -6.18 -7.60 3.08
CA TYR A 146 -7.56 -7.28 2.69
C TYR A 146 -7.57 -7.02 1.18
N ARG A 147 -8.74 -6.65 0.63
CA ARG A 147 -8.85 -6.25 -0.78
C ARG A 147 -7.84 -5.16 -1.16
N ILE A 148 -7.68 -4.13 -0.34
CA ILE A 148 -6.73 -3.03 -0.58
C ILE A 148 -5.40 -3.35 0.13
N PRO A 149 -4.23 -3.19 -0.52
CA PRO A 149 -2.94 -3.42 0.12
C PRO A 149 -2.77 -2.58 1.38
N GLU A 150 -2.12 -3.15 2.39
CA GLU A 150 -1.96 -2.51 3.70
C GLU A 150 -1.39 -1.08 3.62
N PRO A 151 -0.33 -0.78 2.86
CA PRO A 151 0.23 0.58 2.81
C PRO A 151 -0.79 1.63 2.35
N ILE A 152 -1.59 1.32 1.32
CA ILE A 152 -2.65 2.21 0.82
C ILE A 152 -3.79 2.32 1.84
N ARG A 153 -4.14 1.20 2.47
CA ARG A 153 -5.24 1.15 3.45
C ARG A 153 -4.95 1.98 4.69
N GLN A 154 -3.71 1.99 5.19
CA GLN A 154 -3.34 2.77 6.38
C GLN A 154 -3.54 4.27 6.16
N VAL A 155 -3.10 4.78 5.00
CA VAL A 155 -3.28 6.19 4.63
C VAL A 155 -4.76 6.56 4.53
N GLN A 156 -5.61 5.67 4.00
CA GLN A 156 -7.06 5.92 3.87
C GLN A 156 -7.78 5.99 5.20
N LYS A 157 -7.36 5.18 6.18
CA LYS A 157 -7.87 5.28 7.55
C LYS A 157 -7.51 6.63 8.17
N GLN A 158 -6.25 7.06 8.01
CA GLN A 158 -5.77 8.33 8.55
C GLN A 158 -6.50 9.53 7.91
N GLY A 159 -6.71 9.51 6.60
CA GLY A 159 -7.37 10.59 5.86
C GLY A 159 -8.85 10.77 6.20
N ASN A 160 -9.54 9.68 6.55
CA ASN A 160 -10.94 9.72 7.01
C ASN A 160 -11.07 9.99 8.52
N CYS A 161 -9.98 9.83 9.28
CA CYS A 161 -9.88 10.19 10.69
C CYS A 161 -9.28 11.60 10.84
N SER A 162 -9.92 12.61 10.29
CA SER A 162 -9.61 14.02 10.60
C SER A 162 -10.15 14.43 11.97
N ALA A 163 -9.78 13.69 13.01
CA ALA A 163 -10.00 14.01 14.42
C ALA A 163 -8.89 13.42 15.32
N VAL A 164 -7.64 13.44 14.84
CA VAL A 164 -6.48 13.18 15.71
C VAL A 164 -5.52 14.35 15.54
N PRO A 165 -5.18 15.09 16.61
CA PRO A 165 -4.13 16.09 16.54
C PRO A 165 -2.83 15.37 16.17
N LEU A 166 -2.19 15.77 15.08
CA LEU A 166 -0.82 15.40 14.79
C LEU A 166 0.10 16.09 15.81
N GLY A 167 0.15 15.52 17.02
CA GLY A 167 1.12 15.86 18.05
C GLY A 167 2.42 15.12 17.82
N PHE A 168 3.16 15.47 16.76
CA PHE A 168 4.61 15.28 16.76
C PHE A 168 5.21 16.46 17.52
N SER A 169 5.11 16.44 18.84
CA SER A 169 5.90 17.31 19.71
C SER A 169 6.70 16.42 20.65
N SER A 170 8.00 16.28 20.35
CA SER A 170 9.10 16.14 21.30
C SER A 170 8.75 15.53 22.66
N LEU A 171 9.11 14.26 22.88
CA LEU A 171 9.32 13.73 24.22
C LEU A 171 10.45 14.51 24.91
N PRO A 172 10.24 15.13 26.08
CA PRO A 172 11.34 15.39 26.99
C PRO A 172 11.45 14.24 27.98
N HIS A 173 12.68 13.73 28.12
CA HIS A 173 13.08 13.02 29.34
C HIS A 173 12.88 13.93 30.56
N SER A 174 12.09 13.50 31.55
CA SER A 174 12.39 13.61 33.00
C SER A 174 11.12 13.53 33.86
N THR A 175 11.15 12.52 34.73
CA THR A 175 10.53 12.33 36.06
C THR A 175 9.32 13.16 36.55
N ARG A 176 8.44 12.41 37.25
CA ARG A 176 7.56 12.76 38.40
C ARG A 176 6.04 12.89 38.13
N ASN A 177 5.38 11.80 38.54
CA ASN A 177 4.40 11.73 39.65
C ASN A 177 2.93 12.17 39.42
N CYS A 178 2.04 11.27 39.89
CA CYS A 178 0.61 11.44 40.19
C CYS A 178 -0.31 11.69 38.98
N GLY A 179 -1.48 11.05 38.83
CA GLY A 179 -2.29 10.21 39.70
C GLY A 179 -3.70 10.15 39.08
N LEU A 180 -4.55 9.24 39.59
CA LEU A 180 -5.89 8.89 39.11
C LEU A 180 -5.85 8.11 37.78
N TRP A 181 -6.36 6.88 37.67
CA TRP A 181 -7.63 6.39 38.17
C TRP A 181 -7.47 5.03 38.87
N ASP A 182 -7.83 4.99 40.15
CA ASP A 182 -8.13 3.77 40.91
C ASP A 182 -9.65 3.56 40.87
N SER A 183 -10.09 2.38 40.42
CA SER A 183 -11.34 1.76 40.89
C SER A 183 -11.21 0.23 40.81
N ARG A 184 -10.52 -0.34 41.80
CA ARG A 184 -10.86 -1.60 42.53
C ARG A 184 -11.78 -2.63 41.83
N GLN A 185 -11.18 -3.72 41.31
CA GLN A 185 -11.14 -5.11 41.84
C GLN A 185 -12.26 -5.57 42.83
N PRO A 186 -12.68 -6.87 42.90
CA PRO A 186 -11.74 -7.96 43.25
C PRO A 186 -11.94 -9.40 42.71
N VAL A 187 -10.79 -10.05 42.50
CA VAL A 187 -10.31 -11.36 43.04
C VAL A 187 -10.89 -12.71 42.55
N GLY A 188 -9.94 -13.59 42.19
CA GLY A 188 -10.09 -15.05 42.16
C GLY A 188 -8.76 -15.74 41.81
N ASP A 189 -7.89 -15.93 42.81
CA ASP A 189 -6.61 -16.65 42.73
C ASP A 189 -6.78 -18.18 42.58
N SER A 190 -5.86 -18.82 41.86
CA SER A 190 -5.24 -20.11 42.22
C SER A 190 -4.06 -20.37 41.26
N THR A 191 -2.83 -20.08 41.69
CA THR A 191 -1.83 -21.04 42.22
C THR A 191 -1.51 -22.22 41.29
N GLY A 192 -0.25 -22.30 40.86
CA GLY A 192 0.25 -23.42 40.07
C GLY A 192 1.69 -23.23 39.59
N SER A 193 2.61 -23.09 40.54
CA SER A 193 4.06 -23.21 40.33
C SER A 193 4.43 -24.51 39.64
N HIS A 194 5.31 -24.47 38.63
CA HIS A 194 6.42 -25.43 38.52
C HIS A 194 7.56 -24.85 37.67
N SER A 195 8.66 -24.62 38.37
CA SER A 195 10.04 -24.63 37.88
C SER A 195 10.36 -25.91 37.12
N VAL A 196 11.26 -25.85 36.12
CA VAL A 196 12.57 -26.56 36.15
C VAL A 196 13.28 -26.48 34.78
N SER A 197 14.52 -25.97 34.88
CA SER A 197 15.77 -26.23 34.13
C SER A 197 15.84 -26.30 32.60
N ARG A 198 16.65 -25.36 32.09
CA ARG A 198 17.77 -25.51 31.13
C ARG A 198 18.25 -26.96 30.89
N SER A 199 18.49 -27.29 29.62
CA SER A 199 19.82 -27.76 29.19
C SER A 199 19.95 -27.75 27.65
N CYS A 200 21.07 -27.20 27.19
CA CYS A 200 21.59 -27.33 25.84
C CYS A 200 22.16 -28.75 25.67
N HIS A 201 21.95 -29.39 24.52
CA HIS A 201 22.88 -30.39 24.00
C HIS A 201 23.10 -30.24 22.49
N GLN A 202 24.38 -30.22 22.16
CA GLN A 202 25.01 -30.22 20.85
C GLN A 202 25.24 -31.67 20.37
N GLY A 203 25.55 -31.81 19.08
CA GLY A 203 26.20 -32.98 18.44
C GLY A 203 25.22 -33.89 17.73
N SER A 204 25.48 -34.48 16.56
CA SER A 204 26.63 -34.61 15.65
C SER A 204 26.09 -35.43 14.45
N ALA A 205 26.36 -35.11 13.18
CA ALA A 205 27.39 -35.68 12.30
C ALA A 205 27.46 -37.24 12.22
N SER A 206 27.64 -37.72 10.98
CA SER A 206 27.82 -39.11 10.47
C SER A 206 26.51 -39.84 10.11
N ASP A 207 26.30 -40.45 8.92
CA ASP A 207 27.15 -40.89 7.80
C ASP A 207 26.46 -40.64 6.44
#